data_AF-M1QG28-F1
#
_entry.id   AF-M1QG28-F1
#
_cell.length_a   1.000
_cell.length_b   1.000
_cell.length_c   1.000
_cell.angle_alpha   90.00
_cell.angle_beta   90.00
_cell.angle_gamma   90.00
#
_symmetry.space_group_name_H-M   'P 1'
#
loop_
_entity.id
_entity.type
_entity.pdbx_description
1 polymer ?
#
loop_
_entity_poly.entity_id
_entity_poly.type
_entity_poly.pdbx_seq_one_letter_code
_entity_poly.pdbx_strand_id
1 'polypeptide(L)' 'MHPVIDYSKCNGALACYEVCPAEVFDIEEMDGVKKAVVARPENCIECEQCVEACPIDAIELVEE' A
#
# COMPACT_ATOMS: atom_id res chain seq x y z
N MET A 1 1.78 -4.93 13.18
CA MET A 1 2.39 -4.05 12.16
C MET A 1 1.39 -3.76 11.05
N HIS A 2 1.48 -2.63 10.36
CA HIS A 2 0.63 -2.32 9.20
C HIS A 2 1.40 -1.57 8.11
N PRO A 3 0.97 -1.64 6.83
CA PRO A 3 1.63 -0.88 5.78
C PRO A 3 1.40 0.62 5.96
N VAL A 4 2.41 1.42 5.62
CA VAL A 4 2.34 2.87 5.45
C VAL A 4 2.89 3.20 4.07
N ILE A 5 2.21 4.09 3.34
CA ILE A 5 2.60 4.51 1.99
C ILE A 5 3.24 5.89 2.06
N ASP A 6 4.47 6.03 1.56
CA ASP A 6 5.09 7.32 1.26
C ASP A 6 4.52 7.87 -0.04
N TYR A 7 3.53 8.75 0.07
CA TYR A 7 2.87 9.36 -1.09
C TYR A 7 3.76 10.29 -1.91
N SER A 8 4.88 10.76 -1.35
CA SER A 8 5.86 11.56 -2.08
C SER A 8 6.64 10.72 -3.11
N LYS A 9 6.78 9.41 -2.85
CA LYS A 9 7.35 8.44 -3.77
C LYS A 9 6.28 7.78 -4.63
N CYS A 10 5.14 7.41 -4.04
CA CYS A 10 4.09 6.62 -4.68
C CYS A 10 3.69 7.18 -6.05
N ASN A 11 3.88 6.38 -7.11
CA ASN A 11 3.59 6.74 -8.50
C ASN A 11 2.26 6.19 -9.02
N GLY A 12 1.46 5.54 -8.17
CA GLY A 12 0.17 4.97 -8.58
C GLY A 12 0.28 3.65 -9.36
N ALA A 13 1.33 2.86 -9.17
CA ALA A 13 1.47 1.56 -9.82
C ALA A 13 0.40 0.52 -9.41
N LEU A 14 -0.23 0.70 -8.25
CA LEU A 14 -1.29 -0.16 -7.68
C LEU A 14 -0.91 -1.64 -7.46
N ALA A 15 0.35 -2.02 -7.65
CA ALA A 15 0.82 -3.39 -7.39
C ALA A 15 0.51 -3.87 -5.97
N CYS A 16 0.62 -2.98 -4.96
CA CYS A 16 0.26 -3.29 -3.58
C CYS A 16 -1.23 -3.64 -3.38
N TYR A 17 -2.12 -3.01 -4.15
CA TYR A 17 -3.55 -3.32 -4.13
C TYR A 17 -3.80 -4.69 -4.77
N GLU A 18 -3.15 -5.01 -5.89
CA GLU A 18 -3.33 -6.28 -6.60
C GLU A 18 -2.82 -7.50 -5.82
N VAL A 19 -1.70 -7.36 -5.11
CA VAL A 19 -1.09 -8.49 -4.40
C VAL A 19 -1.65 -8.70 -3.00
N CYS A 20 -2.39 -7.75 -2.41
CA CYS A 20 -2.77 -7.85 -1.00
C CYS A 20 -3.85 -8.93 -0.79
N PRO A 21 -3.54 -10.05 -0.13
CA PRO A 21 -4.52 -11.13 0.08
C PRO A 21 -5.56 -10.80 1.16
N ALA A 22 -5.30 -9.75 1.96
CA ALA A 22 -6.15 -9.32 3.06
C ALA A 22 -6.96 -8.06 2.72
N GLU A 23 -6.91 -7.61 1.47
CA GLU A 23 -7.71 -6.49 0.96
C GLU A 23 -7.57 -5.22 1.84
N VAL A 24 -6.34 -4.93 2.30
CA VAL A 24 -6.02 -3.79 3.18
C VAL A 24 -6.19 -2.44 2.48
N PHE A 25 -6.00 -2.42 1.15
CA PHE A 25 -5.95 -1.19 0.37
C PHE A 25 -7.27 -0.90 -0.34
N ASP A 26 -7.63 0.38 -0.42
CA ASP A 26 -8.60 0.92 -1.40
C ASP A 26 -7.86 1.80 -2.42
N ILE A 27 -8.58 2.32 -3.41
CA ILE A 27 -8.03 3.21 -4.45
C ILE A 27 -8.71 4.56 -4.38
N GLU A 28 -7.92 5.62 -4.24
CA GLU A 28 -8.38 7.01 -4.30
C GLU A 28 -7.62 7.80 -5.36
N GLU A 29 -8.20 8.90 -5.83
CA GLU A 29 -7.54 9.82 -6.76
C GLU A 29 -6.84 10.94 -5.98
N MET A 30 -5.53 11.09 -6.19
CA MET A 30 -4.69 12.12 -5.59
C MET A 30 -3.90 12.82 -6.71
N ASP A 31 -4.07 14.13 -6.84
CA ASP A 31 -3.41 14.94 -7.89
C ASP A 31 -3.64 14.39 -9.32
N GLY A 32 -4.83 13.87 -9.59
CA GLY A 32 -5.20 13.29 -10.90
C GLY A 32 -4.59 11.91 -11.17
N VAL A 33 -3.97 11.28 -10.17
CA VAL A 33 -3.40 9.93 -10.25
C VAL A 33 -4.10 9.02 -9.24
N LYS A 34 -4.51 7.83 -9.68
CA LYS A 34 -5.05 6.80 -8.77
C LYS A 34 -3.92 6.22 -7.92
N LYS A 35 -4.07 6.26 -6.60
CA LYS A 35 -3.11 5.70 -5.64
C LYS A 35 -3.83 4.79 -4.66
N ALA A 36 -3.12 3.77 -4.18
CA ALA A 36 -3.60 2.94 -3.10
C ALA A 36 -3.65 3.75 -1.79
N VAL A 37 -4.67 3.51 -0.98
CA VAL A 37 -4.79 4.01 0.40
C VAL A 37 -4.92 2.85 1.35
N VAL A 38 -4.28 2.95 2.52
CA VAL A 38 -4.39 1.93 3.57
C VAL A 38 -5.74 2.13 4.27
N ALA A 39 -6.77 1.43 3.79
CA ALA A 39 -8.14 1.62 4.23
C ALA A 39 -8.49 0.78 5.47
N ARG A 40 -7.85 -0.39 5.61
CA ARG A 40 -8.12 -1.38 6.66
C ARG A 40 -6.80 -1.91 7.25
N PRO A 41 -5.99 -1.07 7.92
CA PRO A 41 -4.69 -1.49 8.46
C PRO A 41 -4.79 -2.69 9.43
N GLU A 42 -5.92 -2.83 10.13
CA GLU A 42 -6.21 -3.92 11.06
C GLU A 42 -6.35 -5.29 10.38
N ASN A 43 -6.60 -5.33 9.07
CA ASN A 43 -6.66 -6.56 8.30
C ASN A 43 -5.26 -7.05 7.89
N CYS A 44 -4.20 -6.27 8.10
CA CYS A 44 -2.86 -6.66 7.70
C CYS A 44 -2.43 -7.96 8.39
N ILE A 45 -2.04 -8.96 7.59
CA ILE A 45 -1.53 -10.26 8.06
C ILE A 45 0.00 -10.35 8.02
N GLU A 46 0.69 -9.22 7.90
CA GLU A 46 2.16 -9.12 7.96
C GLU A 46 2.89 -10.01 6.93
N CYS A 47 2.30 -10.19 5.75
CA CYS A 47 2.86 -11.04 4.69
C CYS A 47 3.90 -10.36 3.78
N GLU A 48 4.15 -9.05 3.97
CA GLU A 48 5.14 -8.23 3.23
C GLU A 48 5.00 -8.12 1.70
N GLN A 49 4.04 -8.80 1.08
CA GLN A 49 3.86 -8.80 -0.39
C GLN A 49 3.70 -7.39 -0.99
N CYS A 50 3.02 -6.48 -0.29
CA CYS A 50 2.87 -5.10 -0.75
C CYS A 50 4.18 -4.31 -0.78
N VAL A 51 5.13 -4.64 0.12
CA VAL A 51 6.48 -4.06 0.15
C VAL A 51 7.27 -4.59 -1.02
N GLU A 52 7.34 -5.91 -1.19
CA GLU A 52 8.07 -6.56 -2.30
C GLU A 52 7.54 -6.18 -3.69
N ALA A 53 6.23 -6.01 -3.82
CA ALA A 53 5.59 -5.67 -5.10
C ALA A 53 5.72 -4.18 -5.47
N CYS A 54 6.10 -3.30 -4.53
CA CYS A 54 6.20 -1.88 -4.80
C CYS A 54 7.43 -1.59 -5.67
N PRO A 55 7.29 -1.14 -6.93
CA PRO A 55 8.43 -1.01 -7.85
C PRO A 55 9.37 0.16 -7.53
N ILE A 56 9.06 0.96 -6.51
CA ILE A 56 9.73 2.21 -6.14
C ILE A 56 9.93 2.33 -4.62
N ASP A 57 9.78 1.23 -3.88
CA ASP A 57 10.03 1.16 -2.43
C ASP A 57 9.31 2.27 -1.65
N ALA A 58 8.01 2.46 -1.95
CA ALA A 58 7.17 3.48 -1.34
C ALA A 58 6.35 2.96 -0.14
N ILE A 59 6.54 1.71 0.28
CA ILE A 59 5.75 1.06 1.33
C ILE A 59 6.66 0.45 2.38
N GLU A 60 6.32 0.63 3.64
CA GLU A 60 6.99 0.01 4.79
C GLU A 60 5.94 -0.56 5.76
N LEU A 61 6.26 -1.63 6.48
CA LEU A 61 5.45 -2.13 7.59
C LEU A 61 5.96 -1.50 8.89
N VAL A 62 5.08 -0.78 9.60
CA VAL A 62 5.43 -0.14 10.88
C VAL A 62 4.77 -0.85 12.04
N GLU A 63 5.49 -0.96 13.17
CA GLU A 63 4.91 -1.23 14.49
C GLU A 63 4.23 0.05 15.00
N GLU A 64 3.19 -0.08 15.84
CA GLU A 64 2.47 1.08 16.41
C GLU A 64 3.38 2.17 17.01
#